data_AF-A0AA36MBT4-F1
#
_entry.id   AF-A0AA36MBT4-F1
#
_cell.length_a   1.000
_cell.length_b   1.000
_cell.length_c   1.000
_cell.angle_alpha   90.00
_cell.angle_beta   90.00
_cell.angle_gamma   90.00
#
_symmetry.space_group_name_H-M   'P 1'
#
loop_
_entity.id
_entity.type
_entity.pdbx_description
1 polymer ?
#
loop_
_entity_poly.entity_id
_entity_poly.type
_entity_poly.pdbx_seq_one_letter_code
_entity_poly.pdbx_strand_id
1 'polypeptide(L)'
;MMGTTDHTGVSCWISTMASTLDKNYITSTYENELPRVHSESTKSDHTYCYIADNPDAHNEKEKSAVEKGAVDKVRKRSIGGGIVLLLVLLAIILIVAIVLIVALPRKSRDEEGPRPSFTTPIPRYHEKECACTPSKLWLDVVVVIDNSLSMSTEELDEASTNLCKVFAQVTITQGEGHHSRVGVVTYGIKADAMHNLTEFYSFHQFCNRISKIRQKNETISNLKEGLEKAEQMFRDGRPDGFRKNVKEVIMIYASIDWWTNFDDAEPLADRMKISGKEIIVVGFFHNNYRAYDLIREIASDGFYNSFNNDCYYGIQHDLCAANCFCRRNWLQYTTGTKRFGSCLRIGAGDLSWKMAKQACLQISHESGHLATVFEKAKHDFIEWMYGNDNTTEWPYEYHIGLSYDINHSDYFWEQPVGSDPARIPLRGIDFRIWSWGYPSLRNDAYCVLTALLYTASDEYGWKNVHCENEYRRYICQMNSCDTDNYCPNIEE
;
A
#
# COMPACT_ATOMS: atom_id res chain seq x y z
N MET A 1 14.39 -20.18 -74.27
CA MET A 1 15.45 -19.69 -75.18
C MET A 1 15.29 -18.18 -75.29
N MET A 2 16.41 -17.43 -75.36
CA MET A 2 16.57 -16.03 -75.85
C MET A 2 15.44 -15.00 -75.57
N GLY A 3 15.65 -13.88 -74.85
CA GLY A 3 16.81 -13.41 -74.08
C GLY A 3 16.91 -11.87 -74.03
N THR A 4 17.82 -11.35 -73.18
CA THR A 4 18.49 -10.00 -73.24
C THR A 4 17.60 -8.73 -73.10
N THR A 5 17.98 -7.62 -72.42
CA THR A 5 19.22 -7.22 -71.70
C THR A 5 18.96 -5.98 -70.79
N ASP A 6 19.77 -5.79 -69.72
CA ASP A 6 20.44 -4.55 -69.23
C ASP A 6 19.65 -3.23 -68.92
N HIS A 7 20.09 -2.27 -68.08
CA HIS A 7 21.11 -2.19 -67.00
C HIS A 7 20.90 -0.89 -66.17
N THR A 8 21.40 -0.84 -64.91
CA THR A 8 21.73 0.38 -64.10
C THR A 8 20.59 1.37 -63.75
N GLY A 9 20.69 2.23 -62.72
CA GLY A 9 21.72 2.35 -61.66
C GLY A 9 22.15 3.80 -61.35
N VAL A 10 21.31 4.59 -60.68
CA VAL A 10 21.56 6.01 -60.30
C VAL A 10 20.96 6.23 -58.89
N SER A 11 21.75 6.27 -57.81
CA SER A 11 22.58 7.36 -57.25
C SER A 11 21.82 8.31 -56.29
N CYS A 12 22.45 8.64 -55.16
CA CYS A 12 21.89 9.48 -54.11
C CYS A 12 22.42 10.91 -54.22
N TRP A 13 21.54 11.90 -54.04
CA TRP A 13 21.92 13.30 -53.86
C TRP A 13 21.10 13.94 -52.74
N ILE A 14 21.80 14.66 -51.85
CA ILE A 14 21.20 15.51 -50.82
C ILE A 14 21.14 16.94 -51.37
N SER A 15 20.03 17.64 -51.17
CA SER A 15 20.10 19.10 -51.03
C SER A 15 19.01 19.64 -50.11
N THR A 16 19.38 20.67 -49.36
CA THR A 16 18.58 21.34 -48.32
C THR A 16 17.89 22.57 -48.93
N MET A 17 16.68 22.95 -48.50
CA MET A 17 16.44 24.32 -48.01
C MET A 17 15.03 24.64 -47.47
N ALA A 18 15.04 25.43 -46.40
CA ALA A 18 14.19 26.59 -46.09
C ALA A 18 12.65 26.46 -46.11
N SER A 19 12.09 26.44 -44.89
CA SER A 19 11.02 27.31 -44.40
C SER A 19 10.39 28.34 -45.37
N THR A 20 9.06 28.36 -45.45
CA THR A 20 8.18 29.39 -44.82
C THR A 20 6.74 29.22 -45.33
N LEU A 21 5.73 29.14 -44.46
CA LEU A 21 4.40 29.79 -44.66
C LEU A 21 3.44 29.61 -43.47
N ASP A 22 3.09 30.76 -42.88
CA ASP A 22 1.82 31.22 -42.30
C ASP A 22 0.86 30.38 -41.43
N LYS A 23 -0.02 31.14 -40.75
CA LYS A 23 -1.07 30.67 -39.83
C LYS A 23 -2.43 30.60 -40.52
N ASN A 24 -3.22 29.55 -40.24
CA ASN A 24 -4.50 29.64 -39.48
C ASN A 24 -5.40 28.40 -39.66
N TYR A 25 -6.14 28.08 -38.60
CA TYR A 25 -7.43 27.35 -38.58
C TYR A 25 -7.56 26.00 -39.33
N ILE A 26 -7.69 24.91 -38.55
CA ILE A 26 -8.98 24.19 -38.36
C ILE A 26 -8.84 23.18 -37.21
N THR A 27 -9.97 22.79 -36.61
CA THR A 27 -10.08 21.82 -35.51
C THR A 27 -9.93 20.36 -35.97
N SER A 28 -9.17 19.55 -35.24
CA SER A 28 -9.41 18.10 -35.16
C SER A 28 -8.95 17.50 -33.82
N THR A 29 -9.58 16.39 -33.46
CA THR A 29 -9.22 15.51 -32.34
C THR A 29 -8.08 14.59 -32.71
N TYR A 30 -7.09 14.46 -31.82
CA TYR A 30 -6.21 13.29 -31.64
C TYR A 30 -6.08 13.09 -30.11
N GLU A 31 -6.26 11.91 -29.52
CA GLU A 31 -5.43 10.69 -29.66
C GLU A 31 -3.96 10.96 -29.30
N ASN A 32 -3.60 10.60 -28.06
CA ASN A 32 -2.20 10.42 -27.64
C ASN A 32 -2.00 8.93 -27.40
N GLU A 33 -1.21 8.28 -28.25
CA GLU A 33 -0.77 6.90 -28.04
C GLU A 33 0.17 6.83 -26.83
N LEU A 34 0.01 5.81 -25.98
CA LEU A 34 0.95 5.54 -24.90
C LEU A 34 2.21 4.84 -25.46
N PRO A 35 3.43 5.38 -25.26
CA PRO A 35 4.65 4.69 -25.66
C PRO A 35 4.83 3.43 -24.80
N ARG A 36 4.70 2.26 -25.43
CA ARG A 36 4.82 0.94 -24.80
C ARG A 36 6.27 0.67 -24.34
N VAL A 37 6.59 1.03 -23.10
CA VAL A 37 7.89 0.74 -22.49
C VAL A 37 8.03 -0.76 -22.24
N HIS A 38 8.87 -1.43 -23.03
CA HIS A 38 9.29 -2.80 -22.75
C HIS A 38 10.18 -2.83 -21.50
N SER A 39 9.68 -3.36 -20.40
CA SER A 39 10.50 -3.76 -19.25
C SER A 39 11.02 -5.18 -19.47
N GLU A 40 12.33 -5.33 -19.67
CA GLU A 40 12.98 -6.65 -19.67
C GLU A 40 12.97 -7.22 -18.23
N SER A 41 12.12 -8.22 -17.98
CA SER A 41 12.10 -8.91 -16.68
C SER A 41 13.39 -9.73 -16.50
N THR A 42 14.30 -9.25 -15.67
CA THR A 42 15.48 -10.02 -15.27
C THR A 42 15.06 -11.26 -14.47
N LYS A 43 15.61 -12.43 -14.82
CA LYS A 43 15.27 -13.69 -14.17
C LYS A 43 15.80 -13.72 -12.73
N SER A 44 14.92 -13.98 -11.77
CA SER A 44 15.28 -14.40 -10.42
C SER A 44 15.24 -15.94 -10.31
N ASP A 45 16.42 -16.57 -10.33
CA ASP A 45 16.54 -18.02 -10.11
C ASP A 45 16.30 -18.36 -8.63
N HIS A 46 15.08 -18.79 -8.29
CA HIS A 46 14.75 -19.29 -6.96
C HIS A 46 15.14 -20.76 -6.80
N THR A 47 16.30 -21.00 -6.15
CA THR A 47 16.79 -22.34 -5.81
C THR A 47 15.98 -22.94 -4.67
N TYR A 48 15.39 -24.12 -4.87
CA TYR A 48 14.64 -24.85 -3.85
C TYR A 48 15.57 -25.43 -2.76
N CYS A 49 15.24 -25.19 -1.49
CA CYS A 49 15.90 -25.85 -0.37
C CYS A 49 15.30 -27.24 -0.11
N TYR A 50 16.16 -28.26 -0.02
CA TYR A 50 15.82 -29.58 0.50
C TYR A 50 16.35 -29.74 1.93
N ILE A 51 15.57 -30.41 2.79
CA ILE A 51 15.97 -30.82 4.14
C ILE A 51 16.40 -32.29 4.10
N ALA A 52 17.54 -32.62 4.72
CA ALA A 52 17.96 -33.98 5.02
C ALA A 52 18.87 -34.00 6.27
N ASP A 53 18.88 -35.12 6.99
CA ASP A 53 19.24 -35.20 8.42
C ASP A 53 20.74 -35.23 8.79
N ASN A 54 20.95 -35.05 10.10
CA ASN A 54 22.17 -35.23 10.91
C ASN A 54 22.68 -36.70 10.91
N PRO A 55 23.99 -36.99 11.10
CA PRO A 55 24.46 -37.35 12.47
C PRO A 55 25.93 -37.03 12.87
N ASP A 56 26.11 -36.87 14.20
CA ASP A 56 27.22 -37.34 15.08
C ASP A 56 28.69 -36.83 15.04
N ALA A 57 29.01 -35.99 16.05
CA ALA A 57 29.81 -36.33 17.26
C ALA A 57 31.35 -36.06 17.43
N HIS A 58 31.68 -35.80 18.72
CA HIS A 58 32.93 -36.04 19.50
C HIS A 58 34.10 -35.01 19.63
N ASN A 59 34.33 -34.61 20.91
CA ASN A 59 35.61 -34.49 21.67
C ASN A 59 36.67 -33.38 21.33
N GLU A 60 37.57 -32.89 22.21
CA GLU A 60 37.87 -33.11 23.66
C GLU A 60 38.74 -31.96 24.29
N LYS A 61 38.68 -31.76 25.64
CA LYS A 61 39.76 -31.33 26.62
C LYS A 61 40.51 -29.96 26.48
N GLU A 62 41.21 -29.36 27.48
CA GLU A 62 41.25 -29.38 28.99
C GLU A 62 42.32 -28.37 29.55
N LYS A 63 42.31 -28.06 30.89
CA LYS A 63 43.37 -27.46 31.80
C LYS A 63 43.23 -25.96 32.20
N SER A 64 44.03 -25.35 33.12
CA SER A 64 44.26 -25.52 34.60
C SER A 64 45.51 -24.69 35.06
N ALA A 65 45.77 -24.15 36.27
CA ALA A 65 45.08 -23.84 37.55
C ALA A 65 46.10 -23.12 38.53
N VAL A 66 45.84 -23.03 39.87
CA VAL A 66 46.84 -22.81 41.01
C VAL A 66 47.44 -21.37 41.19
N GLU A 67 47.75 -20.75 42.37
CA GLU A 67 47.42 -20.89 43.83
C GLU A 67 47.92 -19.68 44.71
N LYS A 68 47.42 -19.56 45.98
CA LYS A 68 48.05 -18.96 47.23
C LYS A 68 48.38 -17.44 47.32
N GLY A 69 48.53 -16.80 48.50
CA GLY A 69 48.28 -17.17 49.92
C GLY A 69 49.10 -16.33 50.98
N ALA A 70 48.71 -16.36 52.28
CA ALA A 70 49.48 -16.08 53.55
C ALA A 70 48.89 -15.07 54.60
N VAL A 71 49.33 -15.18 55.87
CA VAL A 71 48.81 -14.51 57.12
C VAL A 71 49.92 -14.39 58.19
N ASP A 72 49.91 -13.39 59.10
CA ASP A 72 50.60 -13.49 60.43
C ASP A 72 50.03 -12.59 61.58
N LYS A 73 50.62 -12.63 62.81
CA LYS A 73 49.89 -12.51 64.11
C LYS A 73 50.73 -12.01 65.33
N VAL A 74 50.07 -11.70 66.47
CA VAL A 74 50.61 -11.51 67.87
C VAL A 74 51.24 -10.10 68.13
N ARG A 75 51.26 -9.41 69.31
CA ARG A 75 51.31 -9.76 70.77
C ARG A 75 50.64 -8.71 71.71
N LYS A 76 50.37 -9.06 72.98
CA LYS A 76 49.85 -8.18 74.08
C LYS A 76 50.93 -7.71 75.07
N ARG A 77 50.67 -6.60 75.80
CA ARG A 77 51.13 -6.33 77.20
C ARG A 77 50.12 -5.42 77.94
N SER A 78 50.33 -5.16 79.25
CA SER A 78 49.33 -4.61 80.18
C SER A 78 49.95 -3.69 81.24
N ILE A 79 49.20 -2.68 81.74
CA ILE A 79 49.24 -2.01 83.07
C ILE A 79 48.11 -0.93 83.11
N GLY A 80 47.57 -0.56 84.29
CA GLY A 80 46.76 0.67 84.47
C GLY A 80 45.29 0.52 84.89
N GLY A 81 45.01 -0.24 85.96
CA GLY A 81 43.65 -0.62 86.40
C GLY A 81 42.76 0.49 87.00
N GLY A 82 42.43 1.52 86.21
CA GLY A 82 41.42 2.53 86.55
C GLY A 82 40.81 3.16 85.29
N ILE A 83 41.63 3.91 84.56
CA ILE A 83 41.25 4.49 83.24
C ILE A 83 40.88 3.38 82.23
N VAL A 84 41.52 2.21 82.33
CA VAL A 84 41.21 1.04 81.50
C VAL A 84 39.74 0.59 81.63
N LEU A 85 39.09 0.73 82.80
CA LEU A 85 37.69 0.30 82.92
C LEU A 85 36.74 1.24 82.16
N LEU A 86 37.01 2.56 82.19
CA LEU A 86 36.23 3.55 81.42
C LEU A 86 36.49 3.41 79.91
N LEU A 87 37.73 3.17 79.51
CA LEU A 87 38.08 2.91 78.10
C LEU A 87 37.54 1.56 77.61
N VAL A 88 37.43 0.54 78.46
CA VAL A 88 36.78 -0.73 78.13
C VAL A 88 35.26 -0.56 78.05
N LEU A 89 34.62 0.24 78.91
CA LEU A 89 33.20 0.58 78.75
C LEU A 89 32.96 1.35 77.44
N LEU A 90 33.77 2.37 77.14
CA LEU A 90 33.67 3.12 75.89
C LEU A 90 33.96 2.24 74.67
N ALA A 91 34.93 1.32 74.74
CA ALA A 91 35.21 0.37 73.67
C ALA A 91 34.07 -0.67 73.52
N ILE A 92 33.45 -1.13 74.61
CA ILE A 92 32.27 -2.02 74.55
C ILE A 92 31.07 -1.27 73.96
N ILE A 93 30.83 -0.02 74.36
CA ILE A 93 29.78 0.83 73.77
C ILE A 93 30.05 1.07 72.28
N LEU A 94 31.31 1.32 71.89
CA LEU A 94 31.71 1.50 70.49
C LEU A 94 31.56 0.19 69.69
N ILE A 95 31.93 -0.96 70.26
CA ILE A 95 31.75 -2.29 69.65
C ILE A 95 30.27 -2.64 69.54
N VAL A 96 29.44 -2.36 70.56
CA VAL A 96 27.99 -2.56 70.51
C VAL A 96 27.35 -1.61 69.49
N ALA A 97 27.81 -0.36 69.37
CA ALA A 97 27.36 0.56 68.34
C ALA A 97 27.77 0.10 66.93
N ILE A 98 29.00 -0.38 66.74
CA ILE A 98 29.47 -0.96 65.46
C ILE A 98 28.69 -2.23 65.12
N VAL A 99 28.45 -3.12 66.10
CA VAL A 99 27.63 -4.32 65.92
C VAL A 99 26.18 -3.94 65.60
N LEU A 100 25.59 -2.91 66.21
CA LEU A 100 24.27 -2.39 65.82
C LEU A 100 24.28 -1.78 64.42
N ILE A 101 25.34 -1.08 63.99
CA ILE A 101 25.49 -0.53 62.64
C ILE A 101 25.67 -1.64 61.58
N VAL A 102 26.21 -2.81 61.96
CA VAL A 102 26.43 -3.97 61.08
C VAL A 102 25.27 -4.98 61.12
N ALA A 103 24.54 -5.07 62.24
CA ALA A 103 23.43 -6.00 62.47
C ALA A 103 22.04 -5.36 62.33
N LEU A 104 21.93 -4.03 62.27
CA LEU A 104 20.89 -3.41 61.47
C LEU A 104 20.99 -4.02 60.08
N PRO A 105 19.90 -4.55 59.49
CA PRO A 105 19.93 -4.88 58.08
C PRO A 105 20.27 -3.57 57.36
N ARG A 106 21.40 -3.55 56.66
CA ARG A 106 21.48 -2.73 55.46
C ARG A 106 20.32 -3.22 54.59
N LYS A 107 19.18 -2.53 54.66
CA LYS A 107 18.36 -2.36 53.46
C LYS A 107 19.39 -1.96 52.41
N SER A 108 19.52 -2.79 51.40
CA SER A 108 20.37 -2.49 50.28
C SER A 108 20.07 -1.05 49.86
N ARG A 109 21.12 -0.24 49.72
CA ARG A 109 21.17 0.46 48.46
C ARG A 109 21.23 -0.67 47.46
N ASP A 110 20.05 -1.01 46.93
CA ASP A 110 19.98 -1.68 45.66
C ASP A 110 20.87 -0.81 44.79
N GLU A 111 21.98 -1.37 44.32
CA GLU A 111 22.76 -0.64 43.34
C GLU A 111 21.79 -0.37 42.22
N GLU A 112 21.53 0.91 41.96
CA GLU A 112 20.84 1.34 40.75
C GLU A 112 21.81 1.21 39.56
N GLY A 113 22.45 0.04 39.50
CA GLY A 113 23.18 -0.47 38.35
C GLY A 113 22.27 -0.32 37.15
N PRO A 114 22.79 0.31 36.09
CA PRO A 114 22.10 1.32 35.32
C PRO A 114 20.69 0.85 34.97
N ARG A 115 19.70 1.45 35.66
CA ARG A 115 18.28 1.06 35.61
C ARG A 115 17.94 0.75 34.15
N PRO A 116 17.69 -0.53 33.78
CA PRO A 116 17.80 -0.95 32.40
C PRO A 116 16.90 -0.06 31.59
N SER A 117 17.50 0.68 30.65
CA SER A 117 16.76 1.61 29.82
C SER A 117 15.89 0.79 28.89
N PHE A 118 14.69 0.48 29.37
CA PHE A 118 13.50 0.23 28.58
C PHE A 118 13.18 1.51 27.81
N THR A 119 14.07 1.78 26.86
CA THR A 119 13.88 2.59 25.68
C THR A 119 12.77 1.86 24.95
N THR A 120 11.53 2.18 25.32
CA THR A 120 10.33 1.67 24.64
C THR A 120 10.58 1.78 23.15
N PRO A 121 10.56 0.66 22.39
CA PRO A 121 10.95 0.68 20.99
C PRO A 121 10.27 1.83 20.29
N ILE A 122 11.06 2.71 19.67
CA ILE A 122 10.51 3.87 18.97
C ILE A 122 9.55 3.30 17.91
N PRO A 123 8.26 3.69 17.92
CA PRO A 123 7.32 3.20 16.93
C PRO A 123 7.87 3.52 15.54
N ARG A 124 8.02 2.49 14.70
CA ARG A 124 8.24 2.71 13.27
C ARG A 124 6.90 3.01 12.64
N TYR A 125 6.88 3.96 11.72
CA TYR A 125 5.70 4.31 10.95
C TYR A 125 5.97 4.00 9.48
N HIS A 126 4.96 3.45 8.81
CA HIS A 126 4.96 3.08 7.40
C HIS A 126 3.87 3.86 6.68
N GLU A 127 3.91 3.87 5.35
CA GLU A 127 2.82 4.47 4.57
C GLU A 127 1.51 3.72 4.82
N LYS A 128 0.42 4.48 5.05
CA LYS A 128 -0.88 3.92 5.42
C LYS A 128 -1.34 2.91 4.35
N GLU A 129 -1.67 1.69 4.75
CA GLU A 129 -2.33 0.71 3.89
C GLU A 129 -3.86 0.92 3.84
N CYS A 130 -4.51 0.40 2.81
CA CYS A 130 -5.97 0.39 2.71
C CYS A 130 -6.58 -0.48 3.83
N ALA A 131 -7.53 0.03 4.60
CA ALA A 131 -8.25 -0.80 5.56
C ALA A 131 -9.10 -1.88 4.85
N CYS A 132 -9.01 -3.13 5.31
CA CYS A 132 -9.75 -4.28 4.77
C CYS A 132 -10.57 -5.00 5.86
N THR A 133 -11.78 -4.50 6.11
CA THR A 133 -12.80 -5.08 6.98
C THR A 133 -13.98 -5.54 6.09
N PRO A 134 -14.14 -6.85 5.78
CA PRO A 134 -15.15 -7.32 4.82
C PRO A 134 -16.59 -6.92 5.15
N SER A 135 -16.96 -6.85 6.43
CA SER A 135 -18.30 -6.43 6.88
C SER A 135 -18.59 -4.94 6.69
N LYS A 136 -17.59 -4.17 6.25
CA LYS A 136 -17.66 -2.74 5.99
C LYS A 136 -17.49 -2.39 4.51
N LEU A 137 -17.31 -3.38 3.62
CA LEU A 137 -17.26 -3.15 2.16
C LEU A 137 -18.54 -2.48 1.66
N TRP A 138 -18.41 -1.53 0.74
CA TRP A 138 -19.50 -0.96 -0.04
C TRP A 138 -19.19 -1.04 -1.54
N LEU A 139 -19.62 -2.14 -2.15
CA LEU A 139 -19.43 -2.40 -3.57
C LEU A 139 -20.77 -2.78 -4.21
N ASP A 140 -20.96 -2.46 -5.48
CA ASP A 140 -21.96 -3.15 -6.29
C ASP A 140 -21.19 -4.20 -7.10
N VAL A 141 -21.39 -5.48 -6.79
CA VAL A 141 -20.67 -6.60 -7.41
C VAL A 141 -21.61 -7.35 -8.33
N VAL A 142 -21.24 -7.55 -9.60
CA VAL A 142 -21.95 -8.48 -10.50
C VAL A 142 -21.08 -9.70 -10.70
N VAL A 143 -21.53 -10.84 -10.19
CA VAL A 143 -20.88 -12.13 -10.40
C VAL A 143 -21.32 -12.69 -11.76
N VAL A 144 -20.36 -13.08 -12.59
CA VAL A 144 -20.58 -13.58 -13.96
C VAL A 144 -20.03 -15.00 -14.01
N ILE A 145 -20.91 -16.00 -14.15
CA ILE A 145 -20.55 -17.42 -13.97
C ILE A 145 -20.77 -18.17 -15.28
N ASP A 146 -19.74 -18.81 -15.80
CA ASP A 146 -19.85 -19.78 -16.90
C ASP A 146 -20.75 -20.93 -16.43
N ASN A 147 -21.84 -21.20 -17.15
CA ASN A 147 -22.62 -22.40 -16.95
C ASN A 147 -22.85 -23.19 -18.24
N SER A 148 -21.92 -23.07 -19.18
CA SER A 148 -21.84 -23.94 -20.37
C SER A 148 -21.25 -25.32 -20.03
N LEU A 149 -21.05 -26.15 -21.05
CA LEU A 149 -20.51 -27.50 -20.90
C LEU A 149 -19.00 -27.55 -20.58
N SER A 150 -18.27 -26.43 -20.67
CA SER A 150 -16.86 -26.32 -20.24
C SER A 150 -16.72 -26.39 -18.72
N MET A 151 -17.66 -25.80 -17.98
CA MET A 151 -17.65 -25.76 -16.51
C MET A 151 -18.55 -26.85 -15.95
N SER A 152 -17.96 -27.86 -15.30
CA SER A 152 -18.69 -29.05 -14.85
C SER A 152 -19.67 -28.74 -13.70
N THR A 153 -20.59 -29.68 -13.44
CA THR A 153 -21.52 -29.55 -12.30
C THR A 153 -20.79 -29.50 -10.95
N GLU A 154 -19.65 -30.19 -10.83
CA GLU A 154 -18.81 -30.15 -9.62
C GLU A 154 -18.18 -28.76 -9.46
N GLU A 155 -17.59 -28.21 -10.52
CA GLU A 155 -16.98 -26.87 -10.51
C GLU A 155 -18.01 -25.74 -10.28
N LEU A 156 -19.26 -25.91 -10.72
CA LEU A 156 -20.36 -24.99 -10.41
C LEU A 156 -20.77 -25.01 -8.93
N ASP A 157 -20.82 -26.18 -8.30
CA ASP A 157 -21.10 -26.29 -6.86
C ASP A 157 -19.87 -25.85 -6.03
N GLU A 158 -18.64 -26.06 -6.51
CA GLU A 158 -17.40 -25.51 -5.93
C GLU A 158 -17.34 -23.98 -6.03
N ALA A 159 -17.63 -23.39 -7.19
CA ALA A 159 -17.71 -21.94 -7.39
C ALA A 159 -18.80 -21.31 -6.49
N SER A 160 -19.97 -21.94 -6.40
CA SER A 160 -21.04 -21.53 -5.48
C SER A 160 -20.59 -21.58 -4.01
N THR A 161 -19.84 -22.61 -3.64
CA THR A 161 -19.26 -22.76 -2.29
C THR A 161 -18.19 -21.71 -2.01
N ASN A 162 -17.32 -21.42 -2.99
CA ASN A 162 -16.28 -20.40 -2.91
C ASN A 162 -16.88 -18.99 -2.77
N LEU A 163 -17.88 -18.64 -3.57
CA LEU A 163 -18.67 -17.40 -3.42
C LEU A 163 -19.29 -17.27 -2.03
N CYS A 164 -19.83 -18.36 -1.48
CA CYS A 164 -20.32 -18.36 -0.10
C CYS A 164 -19.21 -18.13 0.94
N LYS A 165 -17.95 -18.53 0.70
CA LYS A 165 -16.80 -18.16 1.56
C LYS A 165 -16.45 -16.68 1.40
N VAL A 166 -16.33 -16.19 0.16
CA VAL A 166 -16.01 -14.78 -0.17
C VAL A 166 -16.98 -13.82 0.52
N PHE A 167 -18.28 -14.06 0.40
CA PHE A 167 -19.32 -13.17 0.94
C PHE A 167 -19.71 -13.47 2.40
N ALA A 168 -19.13 -14.46 3.07
CA ALA A 168 -19.51 -14.90 4.42
C ALA A 168 -19.48 -13.79 5.49
N GLN A 169 -18.56 -12.84 5.35
CA GLN A 169 -18.39 -11.71 6.25
C GLN A 169 -18.92 -10.38 5.66
N VAL A 170 -19.44 -10.38 4.43
CA VAL A 170 -19.83 -9.17 3.70
C VAL A 170 -21.27 -8.79 4.04
N THR A 171 -21.48 -7.53 4.41
CA THR A 171 -22.82 -6.98 4.65
C THR A 171 -23.55 -6.82 3.32
N ILE A 172 -24.40 -7.80 2.95
CA ILE A 172 -25.26 -7.73 1.76
C ILE A 172 -26.63 -7.16 2.16
N THR A 173 -26.93 -5.93 1.72
CA THR A 173 -28.24 -5.29 1.87
C THR A 173 -28.43 -4.13 0.86
N GLN A 174 -29.55 -3.41 0.95
CA GLN A 174 -29.96 -2.33 0.05
C GLN A 174 -29.93 -0.96 0.74
N GLY A 175 -29.85 0.12 -0.06
CA GLY A 175 -29.78 1.52 0.42
C GLY A 175 -28.36 2.10 0.35
N GLU A 176 -28.06 3.06 1.22
CA GLU A 176 -26.75 3.76 1.30
C GLU A 176 -25.99 3.41 2.58
N GLY A 177 -24.66 3.39 2.51
CA GLY A 177 -23.76 3.09 3.64
C GLY A 177 -22.77 1.95 3.38
N HIS A 178 -22.20 1.43 4.48
CA HIS A 178 -21.21 0.34 4.53
C HIS A 178 -21.85 -1.04 4.26
N HIS A 179 -22.35 -1.23 3.05
CA HIS A 179 -22.84 -2.52 2.56
C HIS A 179 -22.69 -2.66 1.06
N SER A 180 -22.53 -3.90 0.63
CA SER A 180 -22.45 -4.28 -0.77
C SER A 180 -23.79 -4.78 -1.30
N ARG A 181 -24.03 -4.54 -2.59
CA ARG A 181 -25.06 -5.21 -3.38
C ARG A 181 -24.42 -6.27 -4.25
N VAL A 182 -25.14 -7.36 -4.50
CA VAL A 182 -24.65 -8.44 -5.37
C VAL A 182 -25.69 -8.72 -6.45
N GLY A 183 -25.23 -8.91 -7.68
CA GLY A 183 -25.99 -9.40 -8.82
C GLY A 183 -25.37 -10.68 -9.37
N VAL A 184 -26.16 -11.49 -10.07
CA VAL A 184 -25.71 -12.77 -10.64
C VAL A 184 -26.15 -12.89 -12.09
N VAL A 185 -25.17 -13.01 -12.96
CA VAL A 185 -25.29 -13.36 -14.38
C VAL A 185 -24.73 -14.76 -14.58
N THR A 186 -25.40 -15.58 -15.39
CA THR A 186 -24.85 -16.85 -15.88
C THR A 186 -24.78 -16.86 -17.39
N TYR A 187 -23.71 -17.37 -17.98
CA TYR A 187 -23.52 -17.34 -19.43
C TYR A 187 -23.10 -18.67 -20.04
N GLY A 188 -23.51 -18.87 -21.29
CA GLY A 188 -23.06 -19.95 -22.18
C GLY A 188 -22.96 -19.40 -23.60
N ILE A 189 -23.80 -19.87 -24.52
CA ILE A 189 -24.01 -19.23 -25.84
C ILE A 189 -24.60 -17.82 -25.66
N LYS A 190 -25.41 -17.64 -24.61
CA LYS A 190 -26.02 -16.36 -24.20
C LYS A 190 -25.96 -16.15 -22.69
N ALA A 191 -26.09 -14.90 -22.26
CA ALA A 191 -26.11 -14.52 -20.84
C ALA A 191 -27.50 -14.19 -20.29
N ASP A 192 -27.83 -14.80 -19.16
CA ASP A 192 -29.04 -14.57 -18.38
C ASP A 192 -28.72 -13.81 -17.09
N ALA A 193 -29.50 -12.76 -16.79
CA ALA A 193 -29.48 -12.13 -15.47
C ALA A 193 -30.36 -12.96 -14.52
N MET A 194 -29.75 -13.80 -13.69
CA MET A 194 -30.46 -14.65 -12.74
C MET A 194 -30.99 -13.86 -11.54
N HIS A 195 -30.19 -12.92 -11.04
CA HIS A 195 -30.54 -12.04 -9.90
C HIS A 195 -29.96 -10.65 -10.09
N ASN A 196 -30.80 -9.62 -9.95
CA ASN A 196 -30.41 -8.22 -10.05
C ASN A 196 -29.81 -7.70 -8.73
N LEU A 197 -29.00 -6.62 -8.82
CA LEU A 197 -28.37 -5.96 -7.67
C LEU A 197 -29.33 -5.59 -6.52
N THR A 198 -30.63 -5.44 -6.79
CA THR A 198 -31.68 -5.04 -5.84
C THR A 198 -32.41 -6.20 -5.17
N GLU A 199 -32.08 -7.46 -5.49
CA GLU A 199 -32.83 -8.63 -5.00
C GLU A 199 -32.35 -9.19 -3.65
N PHE A 200 -31.07 -9.07 -3.31
CA PHE A 200 -30.53 -9.63 -2.06
C PHE A 200 -30.57 -8.66 -0.89
N TYR A 201 -31.06 -9.16 0.25
CA TYR A 201 -31.15 -8.46 1.53
C TYR A 201 -30.38 -9.19 2.66
N SER A 202 -29.69 -10.29 2.34
CA SER A 202 -28.81 -11.01 3.29
C SER A 202 -27.86 -11.98 2.59
N PHE A 203 -26.74 -12.29 3.25
CA PHE A 203 -25.83 -13.37 2.89
C PHE A 203 -26.52 -14.74 2.72
N HIS A 204 -27.43 -15.11 3.63
CA HIS A 204 -28.14 -16.38 3.54
C HIS A 204 -29.01 -16.48 2.28
N GLN A 205 -29.70 -15.39 1.91
CA GLN A 205 -30.50 -15.34 0.68
C GLN A 205 -29.61 -15.49 -0.57
N PHE A 206 -28.45 -14.84 -0.60
CA PHE A 206 -27.47 -14.96 -1.68
C PHE A 206 -27.01 -16.42 -1.86
N CYS A 207 -26.49 -17.06 -0.81
CA CYS A 207 -26.05 -18.47 -0.84
C CYS A 207 -27.17 -19.45 -1.24
N ASN A 208 -28.38 -19.27 -0.70
CA ASN A 208 -29.56 -20.07 -1.02
C ASN A 208 -29.97 -19.95 -2.51
N ARG A 209 -29.57 -18.88 -3.20
CA ARG A 209 -29.87 -18.67 -4.62
C ARG A 209 -28.75 -19.17 -5.55
N ILE A 210 -27.47 -18.87 -5.27
CA ILE A 210 -26.36 -19.32 -6.14
C ILE A 210 -26.20 -20.85 -6.14
N SER A 211 -26.49 -21.53 -5.01
CA SER A 211 -26.53 -23.01 -4.90
C SER A 211 -27.57 -23.73 -5.80
N LYS A 212 -28.32 -22.98 -6.61
CA LYS A 212 -29.30 -23.47 -7.59
C LYS A 212 -28.89 -23.19 -9.05
N ILE A 213 -27.71 -22.60 -9.27
CA ILE A 213 -27.11 -22.50 -10.61
C ILE A 213 -26.82 -23.91 -11.10
N ARG A 214 -27.14 -24.19 -12.37
CA ARG A 214 -26.94 -25.50 -12.99
C ARG A 214 -26.35 -25.33 -14.38
N GLN A 215 -25.61 -26.36 -14.79
CA GLN A 215 -25.01 -26.45 -16.11
C GLN A 215 -26.12 -26.47 -17.18
N LYS A 216 -25.92 -25.68 -18.24
CA LYS A 216 -26.70 -25.71 -19.48
C LYS A 216 -26.07 -26.68 -20.46
N ASN A 217 -26.89 -27.28 -21.32
CA ASN A 217 -26.42 -28.11 -22.43
C ASN A 217 -26.00 -27.23 -23.63
N GLU A 218 -25.03 -26.36 -23.41
CA GLU A 218 -24.50 -25.38 -24.37
C GLU A 218 -22.99 -25.56 -24.50
N THR A 219 -22.46 -25.77 -25.72
CA THR A 219 -21.03 -26.11 -25.96
C THR A 219 -20.10 -24.91 -26.13
N ILE A 220 -20.57 -23.69 -25.82
CA ILE A 220 -19.82 -22.44 -26.03
C ILE A 220 -19.88 -21.64 -24.73
N SER A 221 -18.72 -21.15 -24.30
CA SER A 221 -18.57 -20.19 -23.19
C SER A 221 -18.32 -18.80 -23.81
N ASN A 222 -19.36 -17.99 -23.98
CA ASN A 222 -19.28 -16.66 -24.59
C ASN A 222 -19.22 -15.57 -23.51
N LEU A 223 -18.02 -15.29 -22.98
CA LEU A 223 -17.84 -14.32 -21.90
C LEU A 223 -18.31 -12.91 -22.27
N LYS A 224 -18.25 -12.54 -23.56
CA LYS A 224 -18.71 -11.23 -24.04
C LYS A 224 -20.19 -10.99 -23.72
N GLU A 225 -21.06 -11.97 -23.95
CA GLU A 225 -22.47 -11.89 -23.54
C GLU A 225 -22.59 -11.69 -22.02
N GLY A 226 -21.78 -12.41 -21.23
CA GLY A 226 -21.73 -12.29 -19.77
C GLY A 226 -21.37 -10.88 -19.29
N LEU A 227 -20.37 -10.28 -19.93
CA LEU A 227 -19.94 -8.90 -19.69
C LEU A 227 -21.00 -7.88 -20.15
N GLU A 228 -21.56 -8.00 -21.36
CA GLU A 228 -22.63 -7.10 -21.84
C GLU A 228 -23.86 -7.14 -20.92
N LYS A 229 -24.17 -8.32 -20.37
CA LYS A 229 -25.24 -8.49 -19.37
C LYS A 229 -24.90 -7.91 -18.00
N ALA A 230 -23.64 -7.98 -17.56
CA ALA A 230 -23.19 -7.29 -16.36
C ALA A 230 -23.23 -5.76 -16.52
N GLU A 231 -22.84 -5.23 -17.68
CA GLU A 231 -22.96 -3.80 -18.01
C GLU A 231 -24.42 -3.34 -17.98
N GLN A 232 -25.36 -4.15 -18.51
CA GLN A 232 -26.78 -3.90 -18.36
C GLN A 232 -27.20 -3.88 -16.88
N MET A 233 -26.79 -4.86 -16.09
CA MET A 233 -27.19 -4.97 -14.69
C MET A 233 -26.73 -3.77 -13.84
N PHE A 234 -25.56 -3.18 -14.13
CA PHE A 234 -25.13 -1.93 -13.50
C PHE A 234 -26.02 -0.74 -13.88
N ARG A 235 -26.34 -0.57 -15.17
CA ARG A 235 -27.25 0.50 -15.63
C ARG A 235 -28.63 0.38 -14.98
N ASP A 236 -29.23 -0.79 -15.07
CA ASP A 236 -30.59 -1.06 -14.59
C ASP A 236 -30.66 -1.02 -13.04
N GLY A 237 -29.55 -1.36 -12.36
CA GLY A 237 -29.42 -1.31 -10.90
C GLY A 237 -29.01 0.05 -10.30
N ARG A 238 -28.73 1.07 -11.12
CA ARG A 238 -28.27 2.42 -10.72
C ARG A 238 -29.05 3.54 -11.44
N PRO A 239 -30.39 3.55 -11.40
CA PRO A 239 -31.18 4.63 -11.99
C PRO A 239 -30.79 5.99 -11.40
N ASP A 240 -30.79 7.02 -12.25
CA ASP A 240 -30.49 8.43 -11.91
C ASP A 240 -29.16 8.68 -11.17
N GLY A 241 -28.22 7.72 -11.19
CA GLY A 241 -26.96 7.81 -10.45
C GLY A 241 -27.06 7.47 -8.96
N PHE A 242 -28.04 6.64 -8.58
CA PHE A 242 -28.06 5.98 -7.27
C PHE A 242 -26.73 5.26 -6.98
N ARG A 243 -26.19 5.38 -5.76
CA ARG A 243 -24.89 4.79 -5.35
C ARG A 243 -23.68 5.20 -6.22
N LYS A 244 -23.67 6.44 -6.74
CA LYS A 244 -22.53 7.07 -7.45
C LYS A 244 -21.17 6.91 -6.75
N ASN A 245 -21.15 6.96 -5.42
CA ASN A 245 -19.96 6.86 -4.56
C ASN A 245 -19.46 5.43 -4.33
N VAL A 246 -20.12 4.44 -4.92
CA VAL A 246 -19.89 3.01 -4.73
C VAL A 246 -19.20 2.45 -5.97
N LYS A 247 -18.14 1.66 -5.80
CA LYS A 247 -17.42 1.04 -6.93
C LYS A 247 -18.19 -0.13 -7.53
N GLU A 248 -17.97 -0.33 -8.82
CA GLU A 248 -18.55 -1.39 -9.63
C GLU A 248 -17.51 -2.49 -9.84
N VAL A 249 -17.83 -3.72 -9.47
CA VAL A 249 -16.90 -4.86 -9.59
C VAL A 249 -17.57 -5.98 -10.36
N ILE A 250 -16.92 -6.46 -11.42
CA ILE A 250 -17.31 -7.68 -12.13
C ILE A 250 -16.47 -8.81 -11.55
N MET A 251 -17.11 -9.93 -11.16
CA MET A 251 -16.44 -11.09 -10.60
C MET A 251 -16.72 -12.32 -11.45
N ILE A 252 -15.77 -12.70 -12.29
CA ILE A 252 -15.92 -13.72 -13.32
C ILE A 252 -15.47 -15.07 -12.76
N TYR A 253 -16.33 -16.10 -12.82
CA TYR A 253 -15.95 -17.50 -12.63
C TYR A 253 -16.08 -18.20 -13.97
N ALA A 254 -14.97 -18.71 -14.51
CA ALA A 254 -14.93 -19.30 -15.85
C ALA A 254 -14.10 -20.61 -15.88
N SER A 255 -14.54 -21.58 -16.67
CA SER A 255 -13.68 -22.67 -17.12
C SER A 255 -12.77 -22.17 -18.24
N ILE A 256 -11.50 -22.56 -18.21
CA ILE A 256 -10.48 -22.10 -19.16
C ILE A 256 -9.74 -23.32 -19.71
N ASP A 257 -10.11 -23.66 -20.94
CA ASP A 257 -9.58 -24.78 -21.69
C ASP A 257 -8.74 -24.31 -22.89
N TRP A 258 -8.61 -25.15 -23.93
CA TRP A 258 -7.85 -24.84 -25.15
C TRP A 258 -8.70 -24.23 -26.28
N TRP A 259 -10.01 -24.06 -26.06
CA TRP A 259 -11.01 -23.60 -27.02
C TRP A 259 -11.72 -22.32 -26.58
N THR A 260 -11.47 -21.85 -25.35
CA THR A 260 -12.09 -20.65 -24.77
C THR A 260 -11.59 -19.39 -25.49
N ASN A 261 -12.42 -18.84 -26.37
CA ASN A 261 -12.11 -17.62 -27.14
C ASN A 261 -12.36 -16.36 -26.30
N PHE A 262 -11.29 -15.70 -25.84
CA PHE A 262 -11.35 -14.46 -25.06
C PHE A 262 -11.24 -13.19 -25.91
N ASP A 263 -10.74 -13.30 -27.16
CA ASP A 263 -10.47 -12.21 -28.09
C ASP A 263 -11.71 -11.31 -28.33
N ASP A 264 -12.91 -11.91 -28.31
CA ASP A 264 -14.20 -11.23 -28.48
C ASP A 264 -14.63 -10.40 -27.26
N ALA A 265 -14.04 -10.67 -26.09
CA ALA A 265 -14.37 -10.08 -24.79
C ALA A 265 -13.33 -9.08 -24.28
N GLU A 266 -12.05 -9.20 -24.65
CA GLU A 266 -10.97 -8.27 -24.26
C GLU A 266 -11.32 -6.79 -24.55
N PRO A 267 -11.76 -6.37 -25.77
CA PRO A 267 -12.08 -4.96 -26.05
C PRO A 267 -13.29 -4.41 -25.29
N LEU A 268 -14.10 -5.29 -24.68
CA LEU A 268 -15.19 -4.94 -23.78
C LEU A 268 -14.69 -4.83 -22.33
N ALA A 269 -13.87 -5.78 -21.88
CA ALA A 269 -13.20 -5.74 -20.58
C ALA A 269 -12.33 -4.49 -20.43
N ASP A 270 -11.52 -4.14 -21.44
CA ASP A 270 -10.71 -2.91 -21.45
C ASP A 270 -11.57 -1.64 -21.35
N ARG A 271 -12.66 -1.56 -22.12
CA ARG A 271 -13.60 -0.42 -22.02
C ARG A 271 -14.23 -0.33 -20.63
N MET A 272 -14.52 -1.47 -19.99
CA MET A 272 -15.04 -1.50 -18.62
C MET A 272 -14.01 -1.02 -17.60
N LYS A 273 -12.76 -1.50 -17.68
CA LYS A 273 -11.62 -1.05 -16.85
C LYS A 273 -11.40 0.46 -17.00
N ILE A 274 -11.39 0.97 -18.24
CA ILE A 274 -11.30 2.42 -18.54
C ILE A 274 -12.51 3.20 -17.98
N SER A 275 -13.71 2.59 -17.92
CA SER A 275 -14.88 3.20 -17.27
C SER A 275 -14.83 3.24 -15.73
N GLY A 276 -13.77 2.70 -15.11
CA GLY A 276 -13.59 2.67 -13.66
C GLY A 276 -14.26 1.50 -12.95
N LYS A 277 -14.61 0.43 -13.68
CA LYS A 277 -15.03 -0.86 -13.13
C LYS A 277 -13.79 -1.72 -12.86
N GLU A 278 -13.80 -2.46 -11.77
CA GLU A 278 -12.77 -3.49 -11.53
C GLU A 278 -13.26 -4.84 -12.04
N ILE A 279 -12.35 -5.64 -12.62
CA ILE A 279 -12.66 -6.99 -13.09
C ILE A 279 -11.79 -8.00 -12.32
N ILE A 280 -12.44 -8.79 -11.46
CA ILE A 280 -11.84 -9.94 -10.79
C ILE A 280 -12.11 -11.18 -11.65
N VAL A 281 -11.08 -11.97 -11.94
CA VAL A 281 -11.23 -13.24 -12.68
C VAL A 281 -10.81 -14.43 -11.83
N VAL A 282 -11.64 -15.47 -11.78
CA VAL A 282 -11.42 -16.73 -11.07
C VAL A 282 -11.46 -17.87 -12.08
N GLY A 283 -10.30 -18.43 -12.39
CA GLY A 283 -10.13 -19.40 -13.47
C GLY A 283 -10.04 -20.85 -13.00
N PHE A 284 -10.90 -21.72 -13.54
CA PHE A 284 -10.74 -23.17 -13.46
C PHE A 284 -9.83 -23.64 -14.61
N PHE A 285 -8.64 -24.16 -14.28
CA PHE A 285 -7.57 -24.41 -15.25
C PHE A 285 -7.40 -25.89 -15.59
N HIS A 286 -7.87 -26.32 -16.75
CA HIS A 286 -7.72 -27.70 -17.22
C HIS A 286 -6.33 -27.98 -17.83
N ASN A 287 -5.27 -27.85 -17.03
CA ASN A 287 -3.85 -28.03 -17.41
C ASN A 287 -3.37 -27.11 -18.57
N ASN A 288 -4.07 -26.02 -18.86
CA ASN A 288 -3.65 -25.04 -19.87
C ASN A 288 -2.66 -24.02 -19.26
N TYR A 289 -1.39 -24.05 -19.70
CA TYR A 289 -0.35 -23.14 -19.21
C TYR A 289 -0.53 -21.68 -19.66
N ARG A 290 -1.29 -21.42 -20.74
CA ARG A 290 -1.60 -20.06 -21.24
C ARG A 290 -2.78 -19.42 -20.53
N ALA A 291 -3.54 -20.18 -19.73
CA ALA A 291 -4.76 -19.72 -19.10
C ALA A 291 -4.54 -18.54 -18.13
N TYR A 292 -3.34 -18.42 -17.55
CA TYR A 292 -2.95 -17.26 -16.74
C TYR A 292 -2.82 -15.97 -17.55
N ASP A 293 -2.40 -16.04 -18.81
CA ASP A 293 -2.20 -14.86 -19.64
C ASP A 293 -3.55 -14.36 -20.17
N LEU A 294 -4.41 -15.27 -20.64
CA LEU A 294 -5.79 -14.98 -21.06
C LEU A 294 -6.60 -14.24 -19.97
N ILE A 295 -6.47 -14.63 -18.69
CA ILE A 295 -7.21 -13.94 -17.61
C ILE A 295 -6.57 -12.62 -17.19
N ARG A 296 -5.29 -12.38 -17.47
CA ARG A 296 -4.63 -11.08 -17.22
C ARG A 296 -5.09 -10.02 -18.21
N GLU A 297 -5.36 -10.43 -19.46
CA GLU A 297 -5.91 -9.55 -20.50
C GLU A 297 -7.33 -9.09 -20.13
N ILE A 298 -8.15 -9.99 -19.56
CA ILE A 298 -9.51 -9.65 -19.08
C ILE A 298 -9.52 -8.88 -17.75
N ALA A 299 -8.71 -9.29 -16.76
CA ALA A 299 -8.76 -8.75 -15.40
C ALA A 299 -8.30 -7.27 -15.27
N SER A 300 -8.65 -6.65 -14.15
CA SER A 300 -7.88 -5.52 -13.61
C SER A 300 -6.48 -6.00 -13.22
N ASP A 301 -5.48 -5.13 -13.30
CA ASP A 301 -4.08 -5.50 -13.02
C ASP A 301 -3.92 -6.02 -11.57
N GLY A 302 -3.46 -7.27 -11.45
CA GLY A 302 -3.37 -8.04 -10.20
C GLY A 302 -4.63 -8.82 -9.78
N PHE A 303 -5.81 -8.55 -10.33
CA PHE A 303 -7.10 -9.04 -9.83
C PHE A 303 -7.48 -10.42 -10.45
N TYR A 304 -6.54 -11.37 -10.48
CA TYR A 304 -6.71 -12.66 -11.14
C TYR A 304 -6.31 -13.83 -10.23
N ASN A 305 -7.21 -14.80 -10.11
CA ASN A 305 -7.12 -15.90 -9.16
C ASN A 305 -7.19 -17.26 -9.88
N SER A 306 -6.26 -18.16 -9.57
CA SER A 306 -6.42 -19.58 -9.86
C SER A 306 -7.47 -20.17 -8.92
N PHE A 307 -8.49 -20.88 -9.44
CA PHE A 307 -9.46 -21.53 -8.57
C PHE A 307 -8.79 -22.60 -7.69
N ASN A 308 -9.03 -22.49 -6.39
CA ASN A 308 -8.68 -23.50 -5.40
C ASN A 308 -9.52 -23.29 -4.14
N ASN A 309 -9.40 -24.19 -3.17
CA ASN A 309 -10.21 -24.15 -1.94
C ASN A 309 -10.04 -22.88 -1.09
N ASP A 310 -8.92 -22.16 -1.23
CA ASP A 310 -8.54 -21.00 -0.44
C ASP A 310 -8.40 -19.69 -1.23
N CYS A 311 -8.70 -19.66 -2.55
CA CYS A 311 -8.64 -18.42 -3.34
C CYS A 311 -9.66 -17.35 -2.89
N TYR A 312 -10.63 -17.70 -2.04
CA TYR A 312 -11.55 -16.73 -1.45
C TYR A 312 -10.83 -15.64 -0.63
N TYR A 313 -9.64 -15.91 -0.08
CA TYR A 313 -8.81 -14.88 0.57
C TYR A 313 -8.25 -13.86 -0.44
N GLY A 314 -7.82 -14.32 -1.63
CA GLY A 314 -7.38 -13.45 -2.72
C GLY A 314 -8.53 -12.58 -3.23
N ILE A 315 -9.68 -13.21 -3.51
CA ILE A 315 -10.88 -12.51 -3.97
C ILE A 315 -11.39 -11.50 -2.92
N GLN A 316 -11.28 -11.78 -1.61
CA GLN A 316 -11.57 -10.79 -0.56
C GLN A 316 -10.57 -9.64 -0.53
N HIS A 317 -9.28 -9.90 -0.78
CA HIS A 317 -8.26 -8.85 -0.93
C HIS A 317 -8.54 -7.97 -2.15
N ASP A 318 -8.91 -8.57 -3.29
CA ASP A 318 -9.27 -7.85 -4.53
C ASP A 318 -10.51 -6.96 -4.32
N LEU A 319 -11.53 -7.45 -3.60
CA LEU A 319 -12.67 -6.62 -3.20
C LEU A 319 -12.25 -5.46 -2.29
N CYS A 320 -11.34 -5.67 -1.33
CA CYS A 320 -10.78 -4.58 -0.53
C CYS A 320 -9.96 -3.58 -1.36
N ALA A 321 -9.20 -4.03 -2.37
CA ALA A 321 -8.45 -3.19 -3.29
C ALA A 321 -9.37 -2.39 -4.25
N ALA A 322 -10.50 -2.97 -4.66
CA ALA A 322 -11.57 -2.27 -5.37
C ALA A 322 -12.23 -1.19 -4.50
N ASN A 323 -12.45 -1.49 -3.21
CA ASN A 323 -12.99 -0.55 -2.23
C ASN A 323 -11.95 0.51 -1.79
N CYS A 324 -10.67 0.38 -2.17
CA CYS A 324 -9.64 1.37 -1.90
C CYS A 324 -9.44 2.30 -3.10
N PHE A 325 -9.91 3.54 -2.98
CA PHE A 325 -9.87 4.51 -4.08
C PHE A 325 -9.85 5.98 -3.61
N CYS A 326 -9.39 6.87 -4.48
CA CYS A 326 -9.45 8.31 -4.26
C CYS A 326 -10.73 8.96 -4.79
N ARG A 327 -11.07 10.09 -4.19
CA ARG A 327 -12.05 11.04 -4.73
C ARG A 327 -11.52 11.71 -6.01
N ARG A 328 -12.43 12.34 -6.76
CA ARG A 328 -12.10 13.02 -8.02
C ARG A 328 -11.00 14.08 -7.82
N ASN A 329 -10.11 14.21 -8.80
CA ASN A 329 -8.96 15.13 -8.79
C ASN A 329 -7.88 14.85 -7.72
N TRP A 330 -7.98 13.73 -6.99
CA TRP A 330 -6.92 13.20 -6.13
C TRP A 330 -6.39 11.90 -6.73
N LEU A 331 -5.07 11.72 -6.69
CA LEU A 331 -4.39 10.56 -7.26
C LEU A 331 -4.05 9.54 -6.17
N GLN A 332 -4.31 8.25 -6.44
CA GLN A 332 -4.02 7.17 -5.50
C GLN A 332 -2.51 6.94 -5.43
N TYR A 333 -1.92 6.98 -4.22
CA TYR A 333 -0.56 6.49 -4.07
C TYR A 333 -0.52 4.97 -4.29
N THR A 334 0.33 4.52 -5.21
CA THR A 334 0.52 3.11 -5.57
C THR A 334 2.00 2.73 -5.68
N THR A 335 2.29 1.44 -5.55
CA THR A 335 3.59 0.84 -5.92
C THR A 335 3.35 -0.45 -6.70
N GLY A 336 3.53 -0.43 -8.01
CA GLY A 336 3.01 -1.49 -8.88
C GLY A 336 1.49 -1.59 -8.73
N THR A 337 0.97 -2.80 -8.59
CA THR A 337 -0.46 -3.08 -8.36
C THR A 337 -0.97 -2.64 -6.98
N LYS A 338 -0.08 -2.51 -5.97
CA LYS A 338 -0.49 -2.21 -4.60
C LYS A 338 -1.00 -0.77 -4.46
N ARG A 339 -2.23 -0.63 -3.96
CA ARG A 339 -2.85 0.65 -3.55
C ARG A 339 -2.60 0.90 -2.06
N PHE A 340 -2.36 2.15 -1.68
CA PHE A 340 -2.20 2.59 -0.29
C PHE A 340 -3.42 3.39 0.18
N GLY A 341 -3.62 3.51 1.49
CA GLY A 341 -4.69 4.28 2.12
C GLY A 341 -4.56 5.81 2.00
N SER A 342 -3.79 6.31 1.02
CA SER A 342 -3.31 7.68 0.89
C SER A 342 -3.55 8.22 -0.52
N CYS A 343 -4.25 9.35 -0.59
CA CYS A 343 -4.52 10.11 -1.81
C CYS A 343 -3.69 11.39 -1.85
N LEU A 344 -3.13 11.73 -3.01
CA LEU A 344 -2.20 12.85 -3.21
C LEU A 344 -2.73 13.84 -4.26
N ARG A 345 -2.45 15.13 -4.09
CA ARG A 345 -2.86 16.19 -5.03
C ARG A 345 -1.89 17.36 -5.01
N ILE A 346 -1.41 17.77 -6.19
CA ILE A 346 -0.56 18.96 -6.33
C ILE A 346 -1.39 20.21 -6.04
N GLY A 347 -0.81 21.09 -5.22
CA GLY A 347 -1.37 22.37 -4.84
C GLY A 347 -1.41 23.39 -5.97
N ALA A 348 -2.50 24.15 -6.02
CA ALA A 348 -2.66 25.25 -6.97
C ALA A 348 -1.83 26.46 -6.53
N GLY A 349 -0.96 26.95 -7.43
CA GLY A 349 -0.09 28.11 -7.22
C GLY A 349 1.04 27.91 -6.21
N ASP A 350 1.89 28.92 -6.07
CA ASP A 350 2.96 28.95 -5.08
C ASP A 350 2.49 29.57 -3.76
N LEU A 351 2.70 28.87 -2.66
CA LEU A 351 2.33 29.30 -1.31
C LEU A 351 3.51 29.14 -0.35
N SER A 352 3.50 29.93 0.73
CA SER A 352 4.36 29.64 1.88
C SER A 352 3.85 28.41 2.63
N TRP A 353 4.73 27.68 3.33
CA TRP A 353 4.37 26.41 3.98
C TRP A 353 3.13 26.52 4.89
N LYS A 354 3.00 27.60 5.67
CA LYS A 354 1.82 27.83 6.52
C LYS A 354 0.54 28.02 5.70
N MET A 355 0.60 28.72 4.57
CA MET A 355 -0.54 28.89 3.67
C MET A 355 -0.88 27.59 2.92
N ALA A 356 0.14 26.86 2.47
CA ALA A 356 0.01 25.55 1.85
C ALA A 356 -0.69 24.53 2.77
N LYS A 357 -0.34 24.52 4.06
CA LYS A 357 -1.03 23.71 5.08
C LYS A 357 -2.52 24.04 5.18
N GLN A 358 -2.90 25.32 5.16
CA GLN A 358 -4.30 25.74 5.18
C GLN A 358 -5.02 25.41 3.86
N ALA A 359 -4.35 25.56 2.72
CA ALA A 359 -4.88 25.15 1.41
C ALA A 359 -5.17 23.65 1.34
N CYS A 360 -4.28 22.79 1.88
CA CYS A 360 -4.51 21.35 1.94
C CYS A 360 -5.71 20.96 2.83
N LEU A 361 -5.98 21.70 3.91
CA LEU A 361 -7.21 21.53 4.71
C LEU A 361 -8.45 21.97 3.92
N GLN A 362 -8.41 23.11 3.26
CA GLN A 362 -9.55 23.67 2.52
C GLN A 362 -9.92 22.82 1.29
N ILE A 363 -8.95 22.35 0.51
CA ILE A 363 -9.15 21.56 -0.72
C ILE A 363 -9.60 20.11 -0.48
N SER A 364 -9.69 19.69 0.79
CA SER A 364 -10.01 18.33 1.25
C SER A 364 -11.16 18.28 2.26
N HIS A 365 -11.88 19.40 2.43
CA HIS A 365 -12.95 19.55 3.43
C HIS A 365 -12.50 19.16 4.84
N GLU A 366 -11.41 19.78 5.30
CA GLU A 366 -10.78 19.66 6.63
C GLU A 366 -10.11 18.29 6.93
N SER A 367 -10.17 17.33 6.01
CA SER A 367 -9.64 15.97 6.20
C SER A 367 -8.17 15.77 5.82
N GLY A 368 -7.59 16.69 5.05
CA GLY A 368 -6.27 16.58 4.44
C GLY A 368 -5.22 17.55 4.97
N HIS A 369 -3.96 17.28 4.65
CA HIS A 369 -2.77 17.93 5.20
C HIS A 369 -1.65 17.99 4.13
N LEU A 370 -0.51 18.59 4.46
CA LEU A 370 0.69 18.49 3.61
C LEU A 370 1.26 17.06 3.67
N ALA A 371 1.67 16.50 2.53
CA ALA A 371 1.91 15.06 2.39
C ALA A 371 3.07 14.52 3.25
N THR A 372 2.91 13.30 3.73
CA THR A 372 3.97 12.54 4.40
C THR A 372 4.82 11.77 3.41
N VAL A 373 6.11 11.61 3.70
CA VAL A 373 7.03 10.84 2.86
C VAL A 373 7.89 9.95 3.75
N PHE A 374 7.37 8.77 4.10
CA PHE A 374 8.04 7.82 5.00
C PHE A 374 8.98 6.84 4.29
N GLU A 375 8.86 6.69 2.97
CA GLU A 375 9.59 5.69 2.17
C GLU A 375 9.96 6.26 0.79
N LYS A 376 11.10 5.80 0.22
CA LYS A 376 11.60 6.28 -1.09
C LYS A 376 10.55 6.11 -2.21
N ALA A 377 9.81 5.01 -2.22
CA ALA A 377 8.81 4.75 -3.24
C ALA A 377 7.70 5.82 -3.31
N LYS A 378 7.43 6.57 -2.23
CA LYS A 378 6.48 7.69 -2.24
C LYS A 378 7.11 9.02 -2.62
N HIS A 379 8.38 9.21 -2.29
CA HIS A 379 9.18 10.33 -2.81
C HIS A 379 9.22 10.28 -4.34
N ASP A 380 9.62 9.14 -4.90
CA ASP A 380 9.71 8.87 -6.34
C ASP A 380 8.35 9.05 -7.03
N PHE A 381 7.26 8.63 -6.37
CA PHE A 381 5.90 8.83 -6.86
C PHE A 381 5.50 10.31 -6.93
N ILE A 382 5.82 11.11 -5.90
CA ILE A 382 5.52 12.55 -5.90
C ILE A 382 6.38 13.30 -6.92
N GLU A 383 7.65 12.92 -7.11
CA GLU A 383 8.47 13.46 -8.21
C GLU A 383 7.88 13.14 -9.58
N TRP A 384 7.44 11.89 -9.80
CA TRP A 384 6.74 11.51 -11.03
C TRP A 384 5.42 12.30 -11.21
N MET A 385 4.67 12.60 -10.15
CA MET A 385 3.50 13.49 -10.24
C MET A 385 3.87 14.87 -10.76
N TYR A 386 4.93 15.50 -10.25
CA TYR A 386 5.40 16.80 -10.73
C TYR A 386 6.00 16.73 -12.14
N GLY A 387 6.72 15.65 -12.48
CA GLY A 387 7.26 15.40 -13.81
C GLY A 387 6.21 15.23 -14.91
N ASN A 388 4.95 15.00 -14.55
CA ASN A 388 3.80 14.95 -15.46
C ASN A 388 2.83 16.13 -15.28
N ASP A 389 3.12 17.10 -14.40
CA ASP A 389 2.29 18.30 -14.21
C ASP A 389 2.71 19.42 -15.16
N ASN A 390 1.98 19.55 -16.27
CA ASN A 390 2.14 20.64 -17.24
C ASN A 390 1.92 22.06 -16.67
N THR A 391 1.59 22.21 -15.38
CA THR A 391 1.47 23.53 -14.72
C THR A 391 2.71 23.93 -13.91
N THR A 392 3.67 23.04 -13.67
CA THR A 392 4.85 23.32 -12.84
C THR A 392 6.12 23.30 -13.71
N GLU A 393 6.85 24.42 -13.74
CA GLU A 393 8.14 24.50 -14.44
C GLU A 393 9.24 23.79 -13.65
N TRP A 394 10.21 23.19 -14.36
CA TRP A 394 11.41 22.61 -13.75
C TRP A 394 12.35 23.74 -13.27
N PRO A 395 13.01 23.64 -12.10
CA PRO A 395 13.06 22.48 -11.21
C PRO A 395 11.88 22.41 -10.22
N TYR A 396 11.46 21.18 -9.91
CA TYR A 396 10.27 20.91 -9.10
C TYR A 396 10.53 21.10 -7.59
N GLU A 397 10.63 22.35 -7.13
CA GLU A 397 10.72 22.66 -5.70
C GLU A 397 9.32 22.72 -5.05
N TYR A 398 9.05 21.90 -4.02
CA TYR A 398 7.72 21.82 -3.40
C TYR A 398 7.72 21.54 -1.89
N HIS A 399 6.81 22.19 -1.15
CA HIS A 399 6.59 21.99 0.29
C HIS A 399 5.99 20.61 0.59
N ILE A 400 6.51 19.96 1.65
CA ILE A 400 6.05 18.66 2.18
C ILE A 400 5.62 18.80 3.65
N GLY A 401 4.93 17.79 4.20
CA GLY A 401 4.35 17.83 5.54
C GLY A 401 5.33 17.80 6.72
N LEU A 402 6.63 17.99 6.51
CA LEU A 402 7.65 17.93 7.55
C LEU A 402 7.96 19.33 8.10
N SER A 403 7.97 19.48 9.43
CA SER A 403 8.34 20.73 10.11
C SER A 403 8.96 20.48 11.49
N TYR A 404 9.83 21.39 11.95
CA TYR A 404 10.50 21.30 13.25
C TYR A 404 9.61 21.84 14.37
N ASP A 405 9.47 21.10 15.47
CA ASP A 405 8.81 21.58 16.68
C ASP A 405 9.84 21.86 17.78
N ILE A 406 10.07 23.15 18.04
CA ILE A 406 11.04 23.64 19.04
C ILE A 406 10.77 23.03 20.43
N ASN A 407 9.50 22.86 20.81
CA ASN A 407 9.12 22.36 22.13
C ASN A 407 9.52 20.89 22.35
N HIS A 408 9.55 20.12 21.26
CA HIS A 408 9.92 18.71 21.24
C HIS A 408 11.33 18.45 20.72
N SER A 409 11.97 19.48 20.15
CA SER A 409 13.33 19.50 19.60
C SER A 409 13.60 18.47 18.47
N ASP A 410 12.55 18.03 17.77
CA ASP A 410 12.60 17.07 16.65
C ASP A 410 11.74 17.58 15.47
N TYR A 411 11.91 16.97 14.29
CA TYR A 411 11.04 17.16 13.14
C TYR A 411 9.79 16.28 13.24
N PHE A 412 8.66 16.79 12.77
CA PHE A 412 7.36 16.14 12.82
C PHE A 412 6.65 16.24 11.47
N TRP A 413 6.04 15.13 11.08
CA TRP A 413 5.13 15.01 9.96
C TRP A 413 3.71 15.40 10.36
N GLU A 414 3.09 16.26 9.56
CA GLU A 414 1.67 16.58 9.61
C GLU A 414 0.79 15.34 9.39
N GLN A 415 -0.40 15.36 10.00
CA GLN A 415 -1.42 14.30 9.95
C GLN A 415 -2.81 14.95 9.80
N PRO A 416 -3.85 14.17 9.46
CA PRO A 416 -5.23 14.65 9.50
C PRO A 416 -5.62 15.24 10.86
N VAL A 417 -6.57 16.18 10.86
CA VAL A 417 -7.08 16.78 12.09
C VAL A 417 -7.80 15.72 12.93
N GLY A 418 -7.38 15.55 14.19
CA GLY A 418 -7.94 14.55 15.10
C GLY A 418 -7.27 13.18 15.05
N SER A 419 -6.22 12.97 14.25
CA SER A 419 -5.39 11.76 14.33
C SER A 419 -4.71 11.59 15.69
N ASP A 420 -4.50 10.34 16.10
CA ASP A 420 -3.64 9.96 17.23
C ASP A 420 -2.54 9.00 16.72
N PRO A 421 -1.24 9.38 16.78
CA PRO A 421 -0.72 10.65 17.25
C PRO A 421 -1.02 11.81 16.29
N ALA A 422 -1.25 13.01 16.84
CA ALA A 422 -1.61 14.21 16.07
C ALA A 422 -0.49 14.71 15.12
N ARG A 423 0.74 14.21 15.28
CA ARG A 423 1.87 14.32 14.34
C ARG A 423 2.79 13.11 14.51
N ILE A 424 3.47 12.69 13.45
CA ILE A 424 4.42 11.57 13.47
C ILE A 424 5.86 12.09 13.57
N PRO A 425 6.66 11.73 14.60
CA PRO A 425 8.02 12.25 14.75
C PRO A 425 8.99 11.60 13.76
N LEU A 426 9.87 12.40 13.15
CA LEU A 426 10.82 11.93 12.14
C LEU A 426 11.76 10.84 12.68
N ARG A 427 12.10 10.82 13.97
CA ARG A 427 12.87 9.74 14.60
C ARG A 427 12.25 8.33 14.50
N GLY A 428 10.96 8.21 14.19
CA GLY A 428 10.27 6.94 13.90
C GLY A 428 10.32 6.51 12.43
N ILE A 429 11.03 7.26 11.57
CA ILE A 429 11.16 7.02 10.13
C ILE A 429 12.63 6.75 9.79
N ASP A 430 12.90 5.67 9.05
CA ASP A 430 14.25 5.36 8.58
C ASP A 430 14.65 6.19 7.35
N PHE A 431 13.71 6.46 6.43
CA PHE A 431 13.94 7.25 5.21
C PHE A 431 14.24 8.73 5.51
N ARG A 432 15.40 9.20 5.02
CA ARG A 432 15.86 10.59 5.16
C ARG A 432 16.69 10.97 3.95
N ILE A 433 16.38 12.10 3.32
CA ILE A 433 17.05 12.61 2.11
C ILE A 433 17.42 14.08 2.25
N TRP A 434 17.92 14.50 3.41
CA TRP A 434 18.38 15.88 3.63
C TRP A 434 19.48 16.26 2.64
N SER A 435 19.35 17.42 1.98
CA SER A 435 20.38 17.96 1.10
C SER A 435 21.66 18.26 1.86
N TRP A 436 22.80 18.30 1.16
CA TRP A 436 24.09 18.62 1.81
C TRP A 436 24.04 19.99 2.51
N GLY A 437 24.42 20.02 3.80
CA GLY A 437 24.33 21.21 4.66
C GLY A 437 22.95 21.43 5.30
N TYR A 438 22.00 20.52 5.12
CA TYR A 438 20.67 20.54 5.73
C TYR A 438 20.48 19.37 6.72
N PRO A 439 19.64 19.50 7.77
CA PRO A 439 18.92 20.70 8.16
C PRO A 439 19.86 21.82 8.64
N SER A 440 19.67 23.01 8.10
CA SER A 440 20.45 24.21 8.39
C SER A 440 20.14 24.74 9.78
N LEU A 441 21.17 25.11 10.55
CA LEU A 441 21.07 25.64 11.92
C LEU A 441 20.57 27.11 11.98
N ARG A 442 19.74 27.51 11.03
CA ARG A 442 19.12 28.83 10.96
C ARG A 442 17.91 28.90 11.89
N ASN A 443 17.90 29.86 12.81
CA ASN A 443 16.85 30.07 13.82
C ASN A 443 15.47 30.47 13.26
N ASP A 444 15.31 30.51 11.95
CA ASP A 444 14.10 30.91 11.23
C ASP A 444 13.62 29.85 10.20
N ALA A 445 14.38 28.76 10.02
CA ALA A 445 14.14 27.73 9.00
C ALA A 445 13.58 26.44 9.63
N TYR A 446 12.25 26.37 9.83
CA TYR A 446 11.62 25.24 10.52
C TYR A 446 10.78 24.33 9.63
N CYS A 447 10.23 24.82 8.53
CA CYS A 447 9.39 24.04 7.61
C CYS A 447 10.25 23.41 6.51
N VAL A 448 9.76 22.38 5.81
CA VAL A 448 10.58 21.64 4.83
C VAL A 448 9.95 21.60 3.44
N LEU A 449 10.80 21.77 2.43
CA LEU A 449 10.50 21.49 1.03
C LEU A 449 11.47 20.45 0.45
N THR A 450 11.04 19.80 -0.63
CA THR A 450 11.89 19.01 -1.53
C THR A 450 12.43 19.93 -2.63
N ALA A 451 13.71 19.83 -2.95
CA ALA A 451 14.38 20.61 -3.99
C ALA A 451 15.66 19.94 -4.48
N LEU A 452 16.11 20.24 -5.71
CA LEU A 452 17.32 19.65 -6.31
C LEU A 452 18.56 19.77 -5.40
N LEU A 453 19.36 18.72 -5.32
CA LEU A 453 20.59 18.70 -4.51
C LEU A 453 21.63 19.72 -5.00
N TYR A 454 21.78 19.86 -6.31
CA TYR A 454 22.62 20.86 -6.97
C TYR A 454 22.14 21.07 -8.42
N THR A 455 22.52 22.19 -9.05
CA THR A 455 22.02 22.65 -10.38
C THR A 455 22.47 21.81 -11.58
N ALA A 456 23.06 20.64 -11.34
CA ALA A 456 23.50 19.66 -12.33
C ALA A 456 23.23 18.23 -11.83
N SER A 457 22.23 18.08 -10.95
CA SER A 457 21.67 16.80 -10.53
C SER A 457 20.23 16.71 -10.99
N ASP A 458 19.78 15.49 -11.25
CA ASP A 458 18.36 15.14 -11.34
C ASP A 458 17.81 14.63 -9.99
N GLU A 459 18.68 14.49 -8.98
CA GLU A 459 18.31 14.10 -7.61
C GLU A 459 17.81 15.29 -6.77
N TYR A 460 16.74 15.09 -6.01
CA TYR A 460 16.21 16.04 -5.03
C TYR A 460 16.56 15.62 -3.59
N GLY A 461 16.38 16.57 -2.67
CA GLY A 461 16.46 16.32 -1.23
C GLY A 461 15.71 17.36 -0.42
N TRP A 462 15.60 17.11 0.88
CA TRP A 462 14.91 17.98 1.83
C TRP A 462 15.78 19.15 2.25
N LYS A 463 15.18 20.36 2.26
CA LYS A 463 15.78 21.60 2.75
C LYS A 463 14.80 22.26 3.72
N ASN A 464 15.27 22.62 4.92
CA ASN A 464 14.48 23.44 5.84
C ASN A 464 14.54 24.93 5.44
N VAL A 465 13.38 25.58 5.54
CA VAL A 465 13.06 26.87 4.93
C VAL A 465 12.16 27.72 5.83
N HIS A 466 12.09 29.03 5.54
CA HIS A 466 11.23 29.94 6.29
C HIS A 466 9.75 29.68 6.00
N CYS A 467 9.01 29.26 7.02
CA CYS A 467 7.61 28.80 6.93
C CYS A 467 6.61 29.79 6.30
N GLU A 468 6.96 31.08 6.24
CA GLU A 468 6.11 32.17 5.74
C GLU A 468 6.67 32.92 4.52
N ASN A 469 7.96 32.74 4.21
CA ASN A 469 8.66 33.59 3.21
C ASN A 469 9.10 32.82 1.96
N GLU A 470 9.24 31.48 2.03
CA GLU A 470 9.53 30.67 0.85
C GLU A 470 8.23 30.21 0.18
N TYR A 471 7.87 30.87 -0.92
CA TYR A 471 6.71 30.54 -1.75
C TYR A 471 7.14 29.50 -2.79
N ARG A 472 6.45 28.36 -2.83
CA ARG A 472 6.63 27.25 -3.79
C ARG A 472 5.33 26.46 -3.95
N ARG A 473 5.29 25.55 -4.92
CA ARG A 473 4.28 24.49 -4.99
C ARG A 473 4.29 23.64 -3.71
N TYR A 474 3.25 22.86 -3.53
CA TYR A 474 3.03 22.04 -2.35
C TYR A 474 2.26 20.78 -2.70
N ILE A 475 2.52 19.69 -2.00
CA ILE A 475 1.83 18.42 -2.21
C ILE A 475 0.87 18.17 -1.03
N CYS A 476 -0.42 18.05 -1.32
CA CYS A 476 -1.45 17.73 -0.33
C CYS A 476 -1.70 16.22 -0.29
N GLN A 477 -2.14 15.75 0.88
CA GLN A 477 -2.52 14.36 1.15
C GLN A 477 -3.85 14.31 1.91
N MET A 478 -4.66 13.29 1.64
CA MET A 478 -5.80 12.89 2.46
C MET A 478 -5.90 11.35 2.53
N ASN A 479 -6.70 10.82 3.45
CA ASN A 479 -7.05 9.40 3.45
C ASN A 479 -7.79 9.02 2.16
N SER A 480 -7.49 7.86 1.58
CA SER A 480 -8.36 7.28 0.55
C SER A 480 -9.69 6.83 1.15
N CYS A 481 -10.69 6.68 0.30
CA CYS A 481 -11.86 5.88 0.61
C CYS A 481 -11.37 4.43 0.83
N ASP A 482 -11.68 3.83 1.96
CA ASP A 482 -11.36 2.43 2.31
C ASP A 482 -12.38 1.91 3.33
N THR A 483 -12.35 0.63 3.72
CA THR A 483 -13.41 0.06 4.57
C THR A 483 -13.55 0.70 5.96
N ASP A 484 -12.59 1.51 6.42
CA ASP A 484 -12.71 2.28 7.67
C ASP A 484 -12.98 3.78 7.44
N ASN A 485 -12.79 4.29 6.21
CA ASN A 485 -13.04 5.69 5.84
C ASN A 485 -14.09 5.82 4.72
N TYR A 486 -15.36 6.02 5.11
CA TYR A 486 -16.47 6.17 4.15
C TYR A 486 -16.33 7.42 3.28
N CYS A 487 -16.62 7.28 1.98
CA CYS A 487 -16.84 8.40 1.07
C CYS A 487 -18.32 8.44 0.66
N PRO A 488 -19.16 9.29 1.30
CA PRO A 488 -20.55 9.51 0.87
C PRO A 488 -20.64 10.30 -0.44
N ASN A 489 -19.64 11.13 -0.74
CA ASN A 489 -19.46 11.79 -2.03
C ASN A 489 -18.04 11.51 -2.56
N ILE A 490 -17.91 11.45 -3.89
CA ILE A 490 -16.66 11.23 -4.62
C ILE A 490 -16.36 12.33 -5.65
N GLU A 491 -17.32 13.23 -5.91
CA GLU A 491 -17.16 14.34 -6.86
C GLU A 491 -16.42 15.56 -6.24
N GLU A 492 -16.24 15.55 -4.90
CA GLU A 492 -15.61 16.58 -4.04
C GLU A 492 -14.20 16.20 -3.56
#